data_AF-A0A497SYW1-F1
#
_entry.id   AF-A0A497SYW1-F1
#
_cell.length_a   1.000
_cell.length_b   1.000
_cell.length_c   1.000
_cell.angle_alpha   90.00
_cell.angle_beta   90.00
_cell.angle_gamma   90.00
#
_symmetry.space_group_name_H-M   'P 1'
#
loop_
_entity.id
_entity.type
_entity.pdbx_description
1 polymer ?
#
loop_
_entity_poly.entity_id
_entity_poly.type
_entity_poly.pdbx_seq_one_letter_code
_entity_poly.pdbx_strand_id
1 'polypeptide(L)' 'MKKKLKTFLKQCKRILAIATKPGKDEYFNYSKIIAIGVLALGLFGFIFYLIFSYLGV' A
#
# COMPACT_ATOMS: atom_id res chain seq x y z
N MET A 1 11.85 -32.85 7.20
CA MET A 1 11.46 -31.56 6.60
C MET A 1 10.03 -31.09 6.96
N LYS A 2 9.00 -31.95 6.92
CA LYS A 2 7.58 -31.60 7.19
C LYS A 2 7.29 -30.97 8.58
N LYS A 3 8.01 -31.38 9.64
CA LYS A 3 7.81 -30.82 11.01
C LYS A 3 8.17 -29.33 11.11
N LYS A 4 9.24 -28.87 10.45
CA LYS A 4 9.67 -27.46 10.53
C LYS A 4 8.65 -26.51 9.90
N LEU A 5 8.10 -26.87 8.74
CA LEU A 5 7.08 -26.07 8.05
C LEU A 5 5.80 -25.95 8.87
N LYS A 6 5.37 -27.06 9.49
CA LYS A 6 4.17 -27.09 10.34
C LYS A 6 4.35 -26.20 11.58
N THR A 7 5.54 -26.22 12.18
CA THR A 7 5.88 -25.32 13.29
C THR A 7 5.94 -23.85 12.83
N PHE A 8 6.53 -23.56 11.67
CA PHE A 8 6.60 -22.20 11.12
C PHE A 8 5.21 -21.62 10.88
N LEU A 9 4.32 -22.35 10.21
CA LEU A 9 2.93 -21.93 10.01
C LEU A 9 2.18 -21.69 11.33
N LYS A 10 2.45 -22.54 12.35
CA LYS A 10 1.89 -22.35 13.70
C LYS A 10 2.39 -21.06 14.36
N GLN A 11 3.66 -20.71 14.18
CA GLN A 11 4.22 -19.45 14.69
C GLN A 11 3.65 -18.23 13.93
N CYS A 12 3.56 -18.29 12.60
CA CYS A 12 2.93 -17.22 11.81
C CYS A 12 1.48 -16.97 12.23
N LYS A 13 0.70 -18.03 12.48
CA LYS A 13 -0.68 -17.91 12.98
C LYS A 13 -0.74 -17.19 14.33
N ARG A 14 0.21 -17.47 15.23
CA ARG A 14 0.27 -16.81 16.54
C ARG A 14 0.59 -15.32 16.40
N ILE A 15 1.52 -14.96 15.51
CA ILE A 15 1.86 -13.57 15.23
C ILE A 15 0.65 -12.83 14.64
N LEU A 16 -0.05 -13.43 13.68
CA LEU A 16 -1.24 -12.83 13.07
C LEU A 16 -2.38 -12.63 14.08
N ALA A 17 -2.49 -13.51 15.08
CA ALA A 17 -3.48 -13.37 16.15
C ALA A 17 -3.15 -12.27 17.17
N ILE A 18 -1.86 -11.91 17.32
CA ILE A 18 -1.38 -10.84 18.21
C ILE A 18 -1.36 -9.50 17.47
N ALA A 19 -1.22 -9.50 16.14
CA ALA A 19 -1.23 -8.30 15.33
C ALA A 19 -2.56 -7.55 15.47
N THR A 20 -2.49 -6.26 15.84
CA THR A 20 -3.66 -5.38 15.93
C THR A 20 -4.24 -5.18 14.54
N LYS A 21 -5.45 -5.70 14.31
CA LYS A 21 -6.18 -5.42 13.07
C LYS A 21 -6.58 -3.94 13.06
N PRO A 22 -6.26 -3.18 12.00
CA PRO A 22 -6.61 -1.77 11.94
C PRO A 22 -8.12 -1.58 12.05
N GLY A 23 -8.52 -0.53 12.77
CA GLY A 23 -9.91 -0.09 12.83
C GLY A 23 -10.41 0.38 11.46
N LYS A 24 -11.74 0.44 11.28
CA LYS A 24 -12.32 1.00 10.05
C LYS A 24 -11.89 2.46 9.86
N ASP A 25 -11.91 3.25 10.92
CA ASP A 25 -11.58 4.68 10.87
C ASP A 25 -10.10 4.92 10.53
N GLU A 26 -9.20 4.15 11.14
CA GLU A 26 -7.76 4.18 10.82
C GLU A 26 -7.54 3.86 9.35
N TYR A 27 -8.15 2.78 8.85
CA TYR A 27 -8.04 2.38 7.45
C TYR A 27 -8.53 3.47 6.49
N PHE A 28 -9.68 4.09 6.79
CA PHE A 28 -10.19 5.19 5.98
C PHE A 28 -9.28 6.41 6.02
N ASN A 29 -8.68 6.71 7.16
CA ASN A 29 -7.77 7.85 7.29
C ASN A 29 -6.49 7.65 6.46
N TYR A 30 -5.88 6.47 6.54
CA TYR A 30 -4.73 6.12 5.69
C TYR A 30 -5.10 6.11 4.21
N SER A 31 -6.24 5.52 3.86
CA SER A 31 -6.72 5.47 2.47
C SER A 31 -6.90 6.87 1.87
N LYS A 32 -7.45 7.83 2.63
CA LYS A 32 -7.58 9.23 2.18
C LYS A 32 -6.23 9.88 1.90
N ILE A 33 -5.27 9.71 2.81
CA ILE A 33 -3.92 10.28 2.64
C ILE A 33 -3.23 9.69 1.40
N ILE A 34 -3.32 8.36 1.24
CA ILE A 34 -2.75 7.67 0.07
C ILE A 34 -3.44 8.14 -1.22
N ALA A 35 -4.77 8.25 -1.23
CA ALA A 35 -5.52 8.70 -2.39
C ALA A 35 -5.13 10.12 -2.82
N ILE A 36 -4.95 11.04 -1.86
CA ILE A 36 -4.47 12.40 -2.14
C ILE A 36 -3.06 12.37 -2.72
N GLY A 37 -2.15 11.56 -2.16
CA GLY A 37 -0.79 11.42 -2.67
C GLY A 37 -0.74 10.87 -4.10
N VAL A 38 -1.50 9.82 -4.39
CA VAL A 38 -1.57 9.22 -5.73
C VAL A 38 -2.17 10.20 -6.74
N LEU A 39 -3.24 10.92 -6.37
CA LEU A 39 -3.83 11.94 -7.23
C LEU A 39 -2.86 13.08 -7.51
N ALA A 40 -2.16 13.58 -6.49
CA ALA A 40 -1.18 14.65 -6.67
C ALA A 40 -0.05 14.21 -7.59
N LEU A 41 0.56 13.04 -7.33
CA LEU A 41 1.65 12.51 -8.17
C LEU A 41 1.18 12.24 -9.60
N GLY A 42 -0.04 11.72 -9.78
CA GLY A 42 -0.63 11.49 -11.09
C GLY A 42 -0.85 12.79 -11.87
N LEU A 43 -1.37 13.83 -11.21
CA LEU A 43 -1.53 15.17 -11.81
C LEU A 43 -0.18 15.79 -12.16
N PHE A 44 0.82 15.71 -11.28
CA PHE A 44 2.16 16.20 -11.58
C PHE A 44 2.76 15.48 -12.80
N GLY A 45 2.73 14.15 -12.81
CA GLY A 45 3.20 13.35 -13.95
C GLY A 45 2.46 13.68 -15.24
N PHE A 46 1.14 13.90 -15.17
CA PHE A 46 0.32 14.30 -16.31
C PHE A 46 0.70 15.69 -16.83
N ILE A 47 0.93 16.66 -15.95
CA ILE A 47 1.38 18.00 -16.34
C ILE A 47 2.74 17.93 -17.04
N PHE A 48 3.69 17.17 -16.49
CA PHE A 48 4.98 16.96 -17.17
C PHE A 48 4.80 16.31 -18.53
N TYR A 49 3.99 15.26 -18.63
CA TYR A 49 3.68 14.60 -19.91
C TYR A 49 3.11 15.57 -20.94
N LEU A 50 2.15 16.42 -20.56
CA LEU A 50 1.58 17.42 -21.45
C LEU A 50 2.61 18.44 -21.93
N ILE A 51 3.50 18.89 -21.05
CA ILE A 51 4.58 19.82 -21.41
C ILE A 51 5.52 19.16 -22.42
N PHE A 52 6.03 17.96 -22.14
CA PHE A 52 6.91 17.23 -23.06
C PHE A 52 6.22 16.94 -24.40
N SER A 53 4.98 16.46 -24.35
CA SER A 53 4.19 16.15 -25.54
C SER A 53 3.92 17.38 -26.41
N TYR A 54 3.71 18.57 -25.82
CA TYR A 54 3.49 19.80 -26.57
C TYR A 54 4.79 20.39 -27.13
N LEU A 55 5.91 20.22 -26.43
CA LEU A 55 7.24 20.58 -26.92
C LEU A 55 7.76 19.63 -28.02
N GLY A 56 7.06 18.53 -28.32
CA GLY A 56 7.37 17.63 -29.43
C GLY A 56 8.64 16.80 -29.24
N VAL A 57 9.09 16.63 -27.98
CA VAL A 57 10.21 15.76 -27.58
C VAL A 57 9.67 14.45 -27.03
#